data_AF-A0A418E0U8-F1
#
_entry.id   AF-A0A418E0U8-F1
#
_cell.length_a   1.000
_cell.length_b   1.000
_cell.length_c   1.000
_cell.angle_alpha   90.00
_cell.angle_beta   90.00
_cell.angle_gamma   90.00
#
_symmetry.space_group_name_H-M   'P 1'
#
loop_
_entity.id
_entity.type
_entity.pdbx_description
1 polymer ?
#
loop_
_entity_poly.entity_id
_entity_poly.type
_entity_poly.pdbx_seq_one_letter_code
_entity_poly.pdbx_strand_id
1 'polypeptide(L)'
;MIDSSRTVTKTLNDMAGFEASELRRAAASRFGGIGILEDIGLQLCALQETPEVRVDSPVVVVFSDDQDNATNAVRVVAAASQVSYHAVQVVKTDALDMEQCLHAMHQGRDAIKKTLLDNHHAMVIVGLPASPDFAATAASLLSTKSGQDPMTLLVATHSPVVAAICGAVVEAAAHKIPVVLDGLAAIVAGVLAAQLAPHATRHMLFAANSQPPHESQLQDTVGFSSQLRRPSITHIAVPHLPCGVGGLHVLALLRTASLLMSSLSLPKHPPIKPIDPPPATAPSTPSGPSSVVDGLLPPPPELRIFLTSVMFLTRLPAYMIIPDLDHNVRELVPSFCYFPCIGWAVGAFAAVWLVGGRVLFGSTPVAVILSTFASVWLTGCFHEDGVADTFDSFGGGWSKDDILRIMKDSRLGTYGCMGLLLMTALKLAVLAHLVDTTTTSTVVDPPLFSIVSGTLVAGHVLGRYSSLFILQFYPYIEDERDPKGPLYNGIGNNLHLLTSWRVCTATVFTALSMVSLLGTSLGLCAFSVGLLVSFLAGQYFSGVLGGVIGDCLGCANQVVEVAVYLTVVAVLHISTSNWGLNGL
;
A
#
# COMPACT_ATOMS: atom_id res chain seq x y z
N MET A 1 13.15 -15.91 -8.70
CA MET A 1 13.28 -14.49 -9.10
C MET A 1 12.30 -13.69 -8.25
N ILE A 2 12.83 -12.93 -7.30
CA ILE A 2 12.05 -12.06 -6.42
C ILE A 2 11.60 -10.85 -7.26
N ASP A 3 10.34 -10.45 -7.13
CA ASP A 3 9.77 -9.28 -7.81
C ASP A 3 10.34 -7.98 -7.19
N SER A 4 11.58 -7.64 -7.53
CA SER A 4 12.29 -6.42 -7.11
C SER A 4 11.51 -5.15 -7.49
N SER A 5 10.68 -5.24 -8.53
CA SER A 5 9.89 -4.12 -9.05
C SER A 5 8.89 -3.55 -8.02
N ARG A 6 8.29 -4.39 -7.17
CA ARG A 6 7.30 -3.95 -6.15
C ARG A 6 7.93 -3.21 -4.99
N THR A 7 9.10 -3.66 -4.52
CA THR A 7 9.83 -3.01 -3.43
C THR A 7 10.35 -1.64 -3.85
N VAL A 8 10.99 -1.56 -5.03
CA VAL A 8 11.50 -0.30 -5.59
C VAL A 8 10.37 0.70 -5.82
N THR A 9 9.20 0.24 -6.26
CA THR A 9 8.03 1.11 -6.48
C THR A 9 7.46 1.67 -5.17
N LYS A 10 7.46 0.87 -4.10
CA LYS A 10 7.03 1.34 -2.78
C LYS A 10 8.00 2.36 -2.18
N THR A 11 9.32 2.10 -2.26
CA THR A 11 10.35 3.01 -1.74
C THR A 11 10.38 4.35 -2.49
N LEU A 12 10.11 4.35 -3.79
CA LEU A 12 10.02 5.57 -4.61
C LEU A 12 8.74 6.38 -4.38
N ASN A 13 7.61 5.71 -4.08
CA ASN A 13 6.33 6.39 -3.83
C ASN A 13 6.26 7.05 -2.45
N ASP A 14 7.09 6.61 -1.49
CA ASP A 14 7.18 7.17 -0.13
C ASP A 14 8.06 8.45 -0.05
N MET A 15 8.54 8.97 -1.18
CA MET A 15 9.45 10.13 -1.24
C MET A 15 8.69 11.44 -1.47
N ALA A 16 8.81 12.36 -0.51
CA ALA A 16 8.50 13.77 -0.72
C ALA A 16 9.73 14.45 -1.35
N GLY A 17 9.64 14.84 -2.62
CA GLY A 17 10.54 15.85 -3.18
C GLY A 17 11.37 15.49 -4.42
N PHE A 18 11.24 14.30 -5.00
CA PHE A 18 11.95 13.98 -6.23
C PHE A 18 11.07 13.17 -7.20
N GLU A 19 10.99 13.59 -8.46
CA GLU A 19 10.15 12.97 -9.48
C GLU A 19 10.71 11.59 -9.90
N ALA A 20 10.51 10.59 -9.05
CA ALA A 20 10.86 9.19 -9.27
C ALA A 20 10.35 8.64 -10.62
N SER A 21 9.24 9.21 -11.15
CA SER A 21 8.65 8.85 -12.43
C SER A 21 9.43 9.38 -13.64
N GLU A 22 10.11 10.53 -13.52
CA GLU A 22 11.02 11.07 -14.54
C GLU A 22 12.32 10.28 -14.59
N LEU A 23 12.89 9.98 -13.42
CA LEU A 23 14.10 9.17 -13.29
C LEU A 23 13.90 7.76 -13.90
N ARG A 24 12.76 7.13 -13.62
CA ARG A 24 12.36 5.85 -14.23
C ARG A 24 12.15 5.94 -15.73
N ARG A 25 11.50 6.99 -16.23
CA ARG A 25 11.32 7.19 -17.69
C ARG A 25 12.65 7.41 -18.41
N ALA A 26 13.55 8.19 -17.81
CA ALA A 26 14.89 8.42 -18.35
C ALA A 26 15.71 7.12 -18.37
N ALA A 27 15.67 6.34 -17.29
CA ALA A 27 16.29 5.01 -17.21
C ALA A 27 15.74 4.05 -18.27
N ALA A 28 14.42 3.85 -18.30
CA ALA A 28 13.77 2.92 -19.22
C ALA A 28 13.98 3.29 -20.70
N SER A 29 13.91 4.59 -21.04
CA SER A 29 14.09 5.07 -22.42
C SER A 29 15.52 4.91 -22.95
N ARG A 30 16.53 5.04 -22.08
CA ARG A 30 17.94 4.98 -22.48
C ARG A 30 18.51 3.56 -22.44
N PHE A 31 17.99 2.73 -21.54
CA PHE A 31 18.60 1.45 -21.22
C PHE A 31 17.76 0.23 -21.61
N GLY A 32 16.48 0.41 -21.96
CA GLY A 32 15.63 -0.68 -22.44
C GLY A 32 15.36 -1.79 -21.41
N GLY A 33 15.55 -1.51 -20.11
CA GLY A 33 15.34 -2.45 -19.00
C GLY A 33 16.58 -3.28 -18.65
N ILE A 34 17.54 -2.70 -17.92
CA ILE A 34 18.74 -3.43 -17.43
C ILE A 34 18.42 -4.29 -16.19
N GLY A 35 17.16 -4.32 -15.76
CA GLY A 35 16.68 -5.19 -14.68
C GLY A 35 17.26 -4.76 -13.33
N ILE A 36 18.02 -5.64 -12.67
CA ILE A 36 18.45 -5.45 -11.27
C ILE A 36 19.33 -4.21 -11.04
N LEU A 37 20.16 -3.80 -12.01
CA LEU A 37 21.02 -2.62 -11.87
C LEU A 37 20.24 -1.31 -11.97
N GLU A 38 19.16 -1.31 -12.76
CA GLU A 38 18.25 -0.17 -12.85
C GLU A 38 17.49 -0.02 -11.53
N ASP A 39 16.94 -1.12 -11.01
CA ASP A 39 16.27 -1.17 -9.71
C ASP A 39 17.17 -0.66 -8.56
N ILE A 40 18.41 -1.15 -8.50
CA ILE A 40 19.41 -0.71 -7.53
C ILE A 40 19.75 0.78 -7.72
N GLY A 41 19.90 1.24 -8.96
CA GLY A 41 20.24 2.63 -9.27
C GLY A 41 19.13 3.60 -8.85
N LEU A 42 17.88 3.29 -9.19
CA LEU A 42 16.71 4.06 -8.77
C LEU A 42 16.58 4.10 -7.24
N GLN A 43 16.87 2.97 -6.59
CA GLN A 43 16.87 2.90 -5.13
C GLN A 43 17.98 3.75 -4.52
N LEU A 44 19.18 3.77 -5.10
CA LEU A 44 20.24 4.65 -4.64
C LEU A 44 19.89 6.14 -4.81
N CYS A 45 19.20 6.49 -5.90
CA CYS A 45 18.67 7.85 -6.07
C CYS A 45 17.64 8.19 -4.99
N ALA A 46 16.80 7.22 -4.63
CA ALA A 46 15.83 7.36 -3.57
C ALA A 46 16.49 7.55 -2.19
N LEU A 47 17.50 6.74 -1.93
CA LEU A 47 18.29 6.73 -0.70
C LEU A 47 19.01 8.05 -0.44
N GLN A 48 19.69 8.56 -1.46
CA GLN A 48 20.49 9.77 -1.34
C GLN A 48 19.69 11.04 -1.67
N GLU A 49 18.41 10.89 -2.04
CA GLU A 49 17.52 11.97 -2.49
C GLU A 49 18.15 12.82 -3.61
N THR A 50 18.90 12.18 -4.51
CA THR A 50 19.61 12.85 -5.60
C THR A 50 19.72 11.96 -6.84
N PRO A 51 19.60 12.51 -8.06
CA PRO A 51 19.91 11.77 -9.29
C PRO A 51 21.42 11.52 -9.44
N GLU A 52 22.26 12.36 -8.82
CA GLU A 52 23.72 12.19 -8.77
C GLU A 52 24.11 11.26 -7.62
N VAL A 53 23.76 9.99 -7.74
CA VAL A 53 24.12 8.96 -6.76
C VAL A 53 25.63 8.85 -6.65
N ARG A 54 26.15 8.95 -5.43
CA ARG A 54 27.57 8.76 -5.14
C ARG A 54 27.78 7.50 -4.32
N VAL A 55 28.63 6.62 -4.85
CA VAL A 55 29.15 5.43 -4.15
C VAL A 55 30.68 5.50 -4.14
N ASP A 56 31.20 6.73 -4.20
CA ASP A 56 32.63 7.01 -4.24
C ASP A 56 33.25 6.74 -2.86
N SER A 57 34.51 6.32 -2.86
CA SER A 57 35.26 6.04 -1.64
C SER A 57 34.48 5.19 -0.62
N PRO A 58 34.02 3.99 -0.97
CA PRO A 58 33.29 3.16 -0.02
C PRO A 58 34.24 2.57 1.03
N VAL A 59 33.64 2.19 2.15
CA VAL A 59 34.35 1.65 3.30
C VAL A 59 33.69 0.37 3.82
N VAL A 60 34.50 -0.61 4.18
CA VAL A 60 34.06 -1.77 4.96
C VAL A 60 34.38 -1.52 6.42
N VAL A 61 33.36 -1.57 7.27
CA VAL A 61 33.49 -1.47 8.72
C VAL A 61 33.18 -2.83 9.32
N VAL A 62 34.17 -3.46 9.92
CA VAL A 62 34.03 -4.77 10.55
C VAL A 62 33.97 -4.64 12.05
N PHE A 63 32.86 -5.06 12.65
CA PHE A 63 32.67 -5.12 14.09
C PHE A 63 32.98 -6.54 14.58
N SER A 64 33.91 -6.64 15.53
CA SER A 64 34.34 -7.91 16.14
C SER A 64 34.59 -7.70 17.63
N ASP A 65 34.25 -8.70 18.44
CA ASP A 65 34.62 -8.82 19.85
C ASP A 65 35.84 -9.75 20.05
N ASP A 66 36.35 -10.38 18.98
CA ASP A 66 37.56 -11.21 18.97
C ASP A 66 38.71 -10.53 18.21
N GLN A 67 39.93 -10.65 18.73
CA GLN A 67 41.13 -9.96 18.25
C GLN A 67 41.82 -10.68 17.08
N ASP A 68 41.65 -12.01 16.90
CA ASP A 68 42.73 -12.79 16.27
C ASP A 68 42.48 -13.58 14.96
N ASN A 69 41.26 -13.72 14.39
CA ASN A 69 41.18 -14.54 13.17
C ASN A 69 40.11 -14.24 12.10
N ALA A 70 39.06 -13.47 12.40
CA ALA A 70 37.91 -13.37 11.47
C ALA A 70 38.06 -12.29 10.37
N THR A 71 39.12 -11.47 10.40
CA THR A 71 39.25 -10.24 9.61
C THR A 71 40.19 -10.32 8.40
N ASN A 72 40.98 -11.41 8.25
CA ASN A 72 41.99 -11.51 7.19
C ASN A 72 41.39 -11.60 5.78
N ALA A 73 40.33 -12.38 5.58
CA ALA A 73 39.71 -12.54 4.26
C ALA A 73 39.06 -11.24 3.77
N VAL A 74 38.26 -10.59 4.62
CA VAL A 74 37.59 -9.32 4.28
C VAL A 74 38.62 -8.23 4.00
N ARG A 75 39.67 -8.13 4.81
CA ARG A 75 40.76 -7.16 4.61
C ARG A 75 41.49 -7.38 3.28
N VAL A 76 41.78 -8.63 2.91
CA VAL A 76 42.45 -8.96 1.64
C VAL A 76 41.55 -8.64 0.45
N VAL A 77 40.26 -9.00 0.50
CA VAL A 77 39.32 -8.73 -0.60
C VAL A 77 39.03 -7.23 -0.71
N ALA A 78 38.91 -6.50 0.41
CA ALA A 78 38.75 -5.05 0.42
C ALA A 78 39.96 -4.35 -0.21
N ALA A 79 41.19 -4.78 0.14
CA ALA A 79 42.41 -4.28 -0.49
C ALA A 79 42.45 -4.57 -1.99
N ALA A 80 42.10 -5.79 -2.42
CA ALA A 80 42.02 -6.16 -3.83
C ALA A 80 40.95 -5.36 -4.60
N SER A 81 39.88 -4.95 -3.92
CA SER A 81 38.75 -4.20 -4.49
C SER A 81 38.92 -2.67 -4.38
N GLN A 82 40.06 -2.21 -3.85
CA GLN A 82 40.35 -0.80 -3.56
C GLN A 82 39.22 -0.14 -2.74
N VAL A 83 38.83 -0.81 -1.65
CA VAL A 83 37.83 -0.34 -0.69
C VAL A 83 38.52 -0.12 0.66
N SER A 84 38.26 1.02 1.30
CA SER A 84 38.82 1.32 2.61
C SER A 84 38.33 0.30 3.64
N TYR A 85 39.19 -0.09 4.57
CA TYR A 85 38.88 -1.10 5.57
C TYR A 85 39.10 -0.54 6.98
N HIS A 86 38.08 -0.62 7.82
CA HIS A 86 38.10 -0.19 9.21
C HIS A 86 37.64 -1.33 10.12
N ALA A 87 38.49 -1.73 11.05
CA ALA A 87 38.11 -2.68 12.09
C ALA A 87 37.71 -1.91 13.35
N VAL A 88 36.54 -2.25 13.91
CA VAL A 88 36.03 -1.71 15.16
C VAL A 88 36.02 -2.84 16.18
N GLN A 89 36.93 -2.75 17.15
CA GLN A 89 36.97 -3.70 18.26
C GLN A 89 35.89 -3.32 19.27
N VAL A 90 34.87 -4.17 19.39
CA VAL A 90 33.80 -3.99 20.38
C VAL A 90 34.27 -4.58 21.71
N VAL A 91 34.00 -3.87 22.81
CA VAL A 91 34.39 -4.33 24.15
C VAL A 91 33.60 -5.60 24.49
N LYS A 92 34.32 -6.68 24.82
CA LYS A 92 33.73 -7.94 25.24
C LYS A 92 33.18 -7.81 26.66
N THR A 93 31.96 -8.30 26.89
CA THR A 93 31.32 -8.33 28.21
C THR A 93 30.77 -9.72 28.51
N ASP A 94 30.88 -10.18 29.76
CA ASP A 94 30.44 -11.53 30.17
C ASP A 94 28.91 -11.65 30.27
N ALA A 95 28.25 -10.53 30.57
CA ALA A 95 26.81 -10.34 30.45
C ALA A 95 26.58 -9.07 29.62
N LEU A 96 25.41 -8.96 28.99
CA LEU A 96 24.97 -7.74 28.34
C LEU A 96 23.76 -7.23 29.10
N ASP A 97 23.91 -6.16 29.86
CA ASP A 97 22.80 -5.41 30.46
C ASP A 97 22.42 -4.20 29.58
N MET A 98 21.40 -3.45 30.01
CA MET A 98 20.92 -2.28 29.26
C MET A 98 21.99 -1.19 29.14
N GLU A 99 22.82 -0.99 30.18
CA GLU A 99 23.84 0.05 30.20
C GLU A 99 24.99 -0.30 29.23
N GLN A 100 25.46 -1.54 29.28
CA GLN A 100 26.46 -2.07 28.37
C GLN A 100 25.95 -2.10 26.92
N CYS A 101 24.68 -2.41 26.72
CA CYS A 101 24.03 -2.36 25.41
C CYS A 101 24.05 -0.94 24.82
N LEU A 102 23.66 0.07 25.62
CA LEU A 102 23.72 1.48 25.20
C LEU A 102 25.16 1.95 24.96
N HIS A 103 26.11 1.51 25.79
CA HIS A 103 27.52 1.81 25.60
C HIS A 103 28.04 1.26 24.27
N ALA A 104 27.72 0.01 23.93
CA ALA A 104 28.07 -0.60 22.65
C ALA A 104 27.42 0.14 21.47
N MET A 105 26.15 0.53 21.57
CA MET A 105 25.48 1.35 20.54
C MET A 105 26.20 2.69 20.32
N HIS A 106 26.58 3.38 21.39
CA HIS A 106 27.36 4.62 21.29
C HIS A 106 28.73 4.39 20.66
N GLN A 107 29.40 3.29 21.00
CA GLN A 107 30.67 2.91 20.38
C GLN A 107 30.53 2.74 18.86
N GLY A 108 29.46 2.08 18.40
CA GLY A 108 29.19 1.93 16.97
C GLY A 108 28.86 3.24 16.27
N ARG A 109 28.02 4.07 16.90
CA ARG A 109 27.70 5.42 16.43
C ARG A 109 28.97 6.26 16.23
N ASP A 110 29.84 6.29 17.24
CA ASP A 110 31.04 7.13 17.23
C ASP A 110 32.08 6.62 16.23
N ALA A 111 32.17 5.29 16.03
CA ALA A 111 32.99 4.69 14.98
C ALA A 111 32.54 5.11 13.58
N ILE A 112 31.21 5.13 13.33
CA ILE A 112 30.67 5.62 12.06
C ILE A 112 30.94 7.11 11.90
N LYS A 113 30.66 7.96 12.89
CA LYS A 113 30.96 9.40 12.82
C LYS A 113 32.41 9.66 12.42
N LYS A 114 33.36 8.95 13.02
CA LYS A 114 34.78 9.05 12.67
C LYS A 114 35.04 8.66 11.21
N THR A 115 34.45 7.56 10.78
CA THR A 115 34.56 7.07 9.40
C THR A 115 33.96 8.07 8.40
N LEU A 116 32.87 8.76 8.74
CA LEU A 116 32.24 9.74 7.86
C LEU A 116 33.07 11.01 7.67
N LEU A 117 33.94 11.37 8.62
CA LEU A 117 34.87 12.49 8.47
C LEU A 117 35.87 12.27 7.32
N ASP A 118 36.12 11.02 6.93
CA ASP A 118 36.99 10.65 5.82
C ASP A 118 36.26 10.67 4.45
N ASN A 119 35.05 11.25 4.41
CA ASN A 119 34.27 11.53 3.19
C ASN A 119 33.87 10.26 2.40
N HIS A 120 33.47 9.21 3.12
CA HIS A 120 32.95 7.97 2.55
C HIS A 120 31.46 8.10 2.16
N HIS A 121 31.07 7.64 0.96
CA HIS A 121 29.69 7.79 0.44
C HIS A 121 28.87 6.50 0.37
N ALA A 122 29.48 5.37 0.73
CA ALA A 122 28.78 4.10 0.93
C ALA A 122 29.55 3.23 1.91
N MET A 123 28.85 2.39 2.66
CA MET A 123 29.50 1.51 3.63
C MET A 123 28.96 0.08 3.59
N VAL A 124 29.86 -0.86 3.86
CA VAL A 124 29.53 -2.25 4.15
C VAL A 124 29.79 -2.48 5.64
N ILE A 125 28.77 -2.85 6.38
CA ILE A 125 28.91 -3.22 7.80
C ILE A 125 28.87 -4.73 7.92
N VAL A 126 29.93 -5.28 8.53
CA VAL A 126 30.13 -6.70 8.74
C VAL A 126 30.15 -6.99 10.23
N GLY A 127 29.34 -7.95 10.66
CA GLY A 127 29.29 -8.40 12.05
C GLY A 127 29.87 -9.80 12.22
N LEU A 128 30.91 -9.93 13.03
CA LEU A 128 31.58 -11.20 13.35
C LEU A 128 31.46 -11.46 14.87
N PRO A 129 30.35 -12.04 15.35
CA PRO A 129 30.19 -12.34 16.77
C PRO A 129 31.06 -13.54 17.16
N ALA A 130 31.68 -13.52 18.34
CA ALA A 130 32.53 -14.60 18.83
C ALA A 130 31.78 -15.89 19.23
N SER A 131 30.47 -15.83 19.49
CA SER A 131 29.73 -16.99 20.04
C SER A 131 29.23 -17.94 18.94
N PRO A 132 29.59 -19.25 18.98
CA PRO A 132 29.07 -20.24 18.04
C PRO A 132 27.55 -20.47 18.20
N ASP A 133 27.00 -20.17 19.39
CA ASP A 133 25.57 -20.33 19.69
C ASP A 133 24.71 -19.14 19.24
N PHE A 134 25.34 -18.06 18.75
CA PHE A 134 24.63 -16.83 18.35
C PHE A 134 23.53 -17.10 17.31
N ALA A 135 23.73 -18.06 16.41
CA ALA A 135 22.74 -18.39 15.39
C ALA A 135 21.43 -18.93 15.99
N ALA A 136 21.51 -19.75 17.05
CA ALA A 136 20.34 -20.27 17.74
C ALA A 136 19.59 -19.16 18.51
N THR A 137 20.33 -18.28 19.18
CA THR A 137 19.77 -17.10 19.88
C THR A 137 19.07 -16.16 18.91
N ALA A 138 19.71 -15.86 17.77
CA ALA A 138 19.13 -15.02 16.71
C ALA A 138 17.83 -15.62 16.14
N ALA A 139 17.79 -16.93 15.92
CA ALA A 139 16.59 -17.63 15.43
C ALA A 139 15.41 -17.47 16.40
N SER A 140 15.68 -17.66 17.70
CA SER A 140 14.68 -17.52 18.76
C SER A 140 14.12 -16.11 18.82
N LEU A 141 14.99 -15.09 18.84
CA LEU A 141 14.59 -13.68 18.91
C LEU A 141 13.75 -13.26 17.71
N LEU A 142 14.14 -13.66 16.49
CA LEU A 142 13.41 -13.32 15.28
C LEU A 142 12.08 -14.09 15.12
N SER A 143 11.86 -15.13 15.94
CA SER A 143 10.59 -15.87 16.01
C SER A 143 9.59 -15.33 17.05
N THR A 144 10.06 -14.54 18.02
CA THR A 144 9.18 -13.95 19.05
C THR A 144 8.19 -12.95 18.45
N LYS A 145 6.93 -13.00 18.91
CA LYS A 145 5.82 -12.19 18.39
C LYS A 145 6.06 -10.69 18.63
N SER A 146 5.74 -9.89 17.61
CA SER A 146 5.77 -8.42 17.59
C SER A 146 5.10 -7.80 18.82
N GLY A 147 5.81 -6.93 19.55
CA GLY A 147 5.27 -6.18 20.70
C GLY A 147 6.21 -5.99 21.88
N GLN A 148 7.40 -6.60 21.88
CA GLN A 148 8.42 -6.37 22.91
C GLN A 148 9.26 -5.13 22.60
N ASP A 149 9.73 -4.46 23.66
CA ASP A 149 10.62 -3.30 23.57
C ASP A 149 11.92 -3.67 22.83
N PRO A 150 12.32 -2.94 21.77
CA PRO A 150 13.46 -3.30 20.95
C PRO A 150 14.80 -3.29 21.69
N MET A 151 14.95 -2.45 22.73
CA MET A 151 16.14 -2.44 23.57
C MET A 151 16.24 -3.72 24.41
N THR A 152 15.10 -4.22 24.90
CA THR A 152 15.02 -5.52 25.59
C THR A 152 15.42 -6.67 24.66
N LEU A 153 14.99 -6.63 23.39
CA LEU A 153 15.40 -7.61 22.38
C LEU A 153 16.90 -7.53 22.07
N LEU A 154 17.47 -6.31 22.04
CA LEU A 154 18.89 -6.09 21.79
C LEU A 154 19.74 -6.65 22.93
N VAL A 155 19.33 -6.45 24.17
CA VAL A 155 19.94 -7.07 25.37
C VAL A 155 19.88 -8.60 25.29
N ALA A 156 18.75 -9.15 24.85
CA ALA A 156 18.55 -10.59 24.72
C ALA A 156 19.40 -11.25 23.61
N THR A 157 20.06 -10.47 22.75
CA THR A 157 21.05 -11.02 21.79
C THR A 157 22.32 -11.51 22.47
N HIS A 158 22.60 -11.04 23.69
CA HIS A 158 23.84 -11.28 24.41
C HIS A 158 25.11 -10.95 23.60
N SER A 159 24.99 -10.09 22.58
CA SER A 159 26.09 -9.74 21.69
C SER A 159 26.29 -8.21 21.65
N PRO A 160 27.35 -7.67 22.28
CA PRO A 160 27.66 -6.25 22.20
C PRO A 160 27.99 -5.83 20.74
N VAL A 161 28.46 -6.76 19.91
CA VAL A 161 28.68 -6.55 18.47
C VAL A 161 27.38 -6.17 17.76
N VAL A 162 26.27 -6.86 18.05
CA VAL A 162 24.95 -6.54 17.46
C VAL A 162 24.46 -5.17 17.92
N ALA A 163 24.63 -4.84 19.20
CA ALA A 163 24.30 -3.52 19.73
C ALA A 163 25.14 -2.40 19.07
N ALA A 164 26.44 -2.62 18.90
CA ALA A 164 27.30 -1.67 18.21
C ALA A 164 26.89 -1.46 16.75
N ILE A 165 26.61 -2.53 16.01
CA ILE A 165 26.13 -2.42 14.63
C ILE A 165 24.79 -1.69 14.57
N CYS A 166 23.90 -1.91 15.53
CA CYS A 166 22.61 -1.21 15.60
C CYS A 166 22.80 0.31 15.70
N GLY A 167 23.67 0.78 16.60
CA GLY A 167 24.01 2.20 16.70
C GLY A 167 24.71 2.76 15.44
N ALA A 168 25.58 1.97 14.83
CA ALA A 168 26.26 2.31 13.58
C ALA A 168 25.29 2.52 12.41
N VAL A 169 24.32 1.61 12.25
CA VAL A 169 23.28 1.68 11.22
C VAL A 169 22.39 2.90 11.38
N VAL A 170 21.95 3.18 12.61
CA VAL A 170 21.10 4.35 12.89
C VAL A 170 21.86 5.65 12.59
N GLU A 171 23.15 5.73 12.95
CA GLU A 171 23.98 6.90 12.62
C GLU A 171 24.15 7.05 11.10
N ALA A 172 24.51 5.98 10.39
CA ALA A 172 24.67 6.04 8.94
C ALA A 172 23.38 6.46 8.21
N ALA A 173 22.22 6.00 8.69
CA ALA A 173 20.93 6.43 8.18
C ALA A 173 20.65 7.92 8.43
N ALA A 174 21.08 8.48 9.57
CA ALA A 174 20.94 9.89 9.87
C ALA A 174 21.73 10.79 8.89
N HIS A 175 22.81 10.26 8.30
CA HIS A 175 23.62 10.93 7.27
C HIS A 175 23.21 10.57 5.83
N LYS A 176 22.12 9.82 5.64
CA LYS A 176 21.63 9.36 4.32
C LYS A 176 22.64 8.52 3.52
N ILE A 177 23.46 7.74 4.23
CA ILE A 177 24.49 6.93 3.59
C ILE A 177 23.96 5.50 3.37
N PRO A 178 24.07 4.94 2.16
CA PRO A 178 23.68 3.56 1.91
C PRO A 178 24.57 2.59 2.68
N VAL A 179 23.95 1.70 3.45
CA VAL A 179 24.60 0.69 4.27
C VAL A 179 24.26 -0.70 3.76
N VAL A 180 25.29 -1.47 3.41
CA VAL A 180 25.16 -2.90 3.10
C VAL A 180 25.45 -3.72 4.35
N LEU A 181 24.49 -4.51 4.80
CA LEU A 181 24.63 -5.41 5.94
C LEU A 181 25.02 -6.80 5.46
N ASP A 182 26.14 -7.32 5.97
CA ASP A 182 26.66 -8.65 5.64
C ASP A 182 27.00 -9.45 6.91
N GLY A 183 26.53 -10.70 6.94
CA GLY A 183 26.63 -11.60 8.08
C GLY A 183 25.43 -11.57 9.02
N LEU A 184 25.22 -12.69 9.73
CA LEU A 184 24.04 -12.90 10.58
C LEU A 184 23.88 -11.82 11.67
N ALA A 185 24.98 -11.40 12.32
CA ALA A 185 24.93 -10.35 13.34
C ALA A 185 24.52 -8.99 12.76
N ALA A 186 25.02 -8.64 11.57
CA ALA A 186 24.64 -7.39 10.90
C ALA A 186 23.17 -7.41 10.48
N ILE A 187 22.68 -8.56 9.99
CA ILE A 187 21.27 -8.74 9.62
C ILE A 187 20.36 -8.59 10.84
N VAL A 188 20.66 -9.29 11.95
CA VAL A 188 19.90 -9.18 13.20
C VAL A 188 19.89 -7.74 13.71
N ALA A 189 21.07 -7.08 13.71
CA ALA A 189 21.19 -5.68 14.09
C ALA A 189 20.33 -4.76 13.21
N GLY A 190 20.30 -4.99 11.89
CA GLY A 190 19.46 -4.23 10.96
C GLY A 190 17.97 -4.41 11.23
N VAL A 191 17.52 -5.62 11.53
CA VAL A 191 16.12 -5.89 11.89
C VAL A 191 15.74 -5.23 13.22
N LEU A 192 16.63 -5.20 14.21
CA LEU A 192 16.38 -4.51 15.48
C LEU A 192 16.46 -2.98 15.33
N ALA A 193 17.40 -2.48 14.53
CA ALA A 193 17.50 -1.06 14.17
C ALA A 193 16.22 -0.58 13.47
N ALA A 194 15.61 -1.42 12.64
CA ALA A 194 14.32 -1.13 12.00
C ALA A 194 13.17 -0.94 13.00
N GLN A 195 13.23 -1.57 14.17
CA GLN A 195 12.24 -1.41 15.23
C GLN A 195 12.51 -0.16 16.08
N LEU A 196 13.79 0.16 16.32
CA LEU A 196 14.21 1.35 17.07
C LEU A 196 14.02 2.65 16.27
N ALA A 197 14.37 2.63 14.99
CA ALA A 197 14.31 3.76 14.08
C ALA A 197 13.72 3.30 12.74
N PRO A 198 12.38 3.27 12.58
CA PRO A 198 11.73 2.78 11.36
C PRO A 198 12.22 3.46 10.08
N HIS A 199 12.55 4.74 10.13
CA HIS A 199 13.10 5.49 8.99
C HIS A 199 14.51 5.05 8.58
N ALA A 200 15.29 4.42 9.47
CA ALA A 200 16.61 3.89 9.15
C ALA A 200 16.55 2.73 8.16
N THR A 201 15.41 2.02 8.07
CA THR A 201 15.20 0.92 7.11
C THR A 201 15.40 1.31 5.66
N ARG A 202 15.13 2.56 5.33
CA ARG A 202 15.30 3.07 3.97
C ARG A 202 16.74 2.90 3.53
N HIS A 203 17.70 3.16 4.42
CA HIS A 203 19.15 3.22 4.18
C HIS A 203 19.90 1.87 4.23
N MET A 204 19.17 0.76 4.47
CA MET A 204 19.76 -0.57 4.64
C MET A 204 19.54 -1.48 3.43
N LEU A 205 20.62 -2.10 2.96
CA LEU A 205 20.65 -3.13 1.93
C LEU A 205 21.18 -4.42 2.54
N PHE A 206 20.49 -5.54 2.34
CA PHE A 206 20.87 -6.82 2.93
C PHE A 206 21.56 -7.68 1.87
N ALA A 207 22.80 -8.08 2.13
CA ALA A 207 23.53 -9.05 1.31
C ALA A 207 22.98 -10.45 1.62
N ALA A 208 21.98 -10.88 0.85
CA ALA A 208 21.24 -12.10 1.13
C ALA A 208 21.92 -13.31 0.51
N ASN A 209 22.85 -13.93 1.24
CA ASN A 209 23.11 -15.39 1.20
C ASN A 209 24.15 -15.91 2.23
N SER A 210 24.17 -15.39 3.45
CA SER A 210 24.90 -16.03 4.55
C SER A 210 24.01 -17.06 5.24
N GLN A 211 23.81 -18.23 4.61
CA GLN A 211 23.43 -19.39 5.41
C GLN A 211 24.65 -19.76 6.28
N PRO A 212 24.47 -19.96 7.60
CA PRO A 212 25.56 -20.46 8.43
C PRO A 212 26.01 -21.83 7.91
N PRO A 213 27.31 -22.17 7.96
CA PRO A 213 27.87 -23.42 7.44
C PRO A 213 27.36 -24.70 8.14
N HIS A 214 26.40 -24.59 9.06
CA HIS A 214 25.74 -25.69 9.75
C HIS A 214 24.24 -25.71 9.43
N GLU A 215 23.92 -26.10 8.21
CA GLU A 215 22.57 -26.26 7.69
C GLU A 215 21.98 -27.63 8.07
N SER A 216 21.13 -27.63 9.10
CA SER A 216 19.97 -28.54 9.21
C SER A 216 18.93 -28.08 10.25
N GLN A 217 19.23 -27.06 11.07
CA GLN A 217 18.33 -26.66 12.17
C GLN A 217 17.60 -25.32 11.97
N LEU A 218 17.96 -24.51 10.98
CA LEU A 218 17.39 -23.16 10.76
C LEU A 218 16.40 -23.07 9.59
N GLN A 219 16.27 -24.12 8.76
CA GLN A 219 15.29 -24.15 7.68
C GLN A 219 13.84 -24.27 8.19
N ASP A 220 13.63 -24.69 9.43
CA ASP A 220 12.31 -24.81 10.06
C ASP A 220 11.83 -23.53 10.78
N THR A 221 12.64 -22.46 10.83
CA THR A 221 12.23 -21.21 11.49
C THR A 221 11.47 -20.29 10.52
N VAL A 222 10.19 -20.61 10.31
CA VAL A 222 9.20 -19.86 9.48
C VAL A 222 9.21 -18.33 9.76
N GLY A 223 9.67 -17.90 10.94
CA GLY A 223 9.84 -16.49 11.35
C GLY A 223 10.99 -15.73 10.66
N PHE A 224 12.16 -16.35 10.45
CA PHE A 224 13.34 -15.66 9.91
C PHE A 224 13.13 -15.21 8.47
N SER A 225 12.65 -16.15 7.64
CA SER A 225 12.32 -15.89 6.25
C SER A 225 11.11 -14.96 6.07
N SER A 226 10.21 -14.84 7.05
CA SER A 226 9.06 -13.93 6.97
C SER A 226 9.39 -12.49 7.39
N GLN A 227 10.26 -12.30 8.39
CA GLN A 227 10.74 -10.96 8.78
C GLN A 227 11.64 -10.33 7.72
N LEU A 228 12.51 -11.13 7.09
CA LEU A 228 13.33 -10.67 5.97
C LEU A 228 12.48 -10.39 4.71
N ARG A 229 11.35 -11.08 4.51
CA ARG A 229 10.41 -10.80 3.39
C ARG A 229 9.57 -9.52 3.57
N ARG A 230 9.82 -8.69 4.58
CA ARG A 230 9.15 -7.39 4.71
C ARG A 230 9.47 -6.52 3.48
N PRO A 231 8.46 -5.92 2.83
CA PRO A 231 8.66 -5.14 1.61
C PRO A 231 9.47 -3.85 1.80
N SER A 232 9.80 -3.45 3.03
CA SER A 232 10.69 -2.34 3.35
C SER A 232 12.18 -2.73 3.39
N ILE A 233 12.49 -4.03 3.26
CA ILE A 233 13.84 -4.58 3.36
C ILE A 233 14.28 -5.02 1.96
N THR A 234 15.37 -4.44 1.47
CA THR A 234 15.89 -4.76 0.13
C THR A 234 16.95 -5.84 0.23
N HIS A 235 16.73 -6.93 -0.51
CA HIS A 235 17.65 -8.06 -0.58
C HIS A 235 18.34 -8.10 -1.92
N ILE A 236 19.68 -8.22 -1.89
CA ILE A 236 20.47 -8.48 -3.08
C ILE A 236 21.01 -9.90 -2.96
N ALA A 237 20.59 -10.78 -3.87
CA ALA A 237 21.03 -12.16 -3.91
C ALA A 237 22.51 -12.24 -4.30
N VAL A 238 23.32 -12.89 -3.47
CA VAL A 238 24.76 -13.09 -3.71
C VAL A 238 25.10 -14.57 -3.81
N PRO A 239 26.15 -14.98 -4.55
CA PRO A 239 26.68 -16.34 -4.49
C PRO A 239 27.13 -16.69 -3.07
N HIS A 240 27.29 -17.98 -2.75
CA HIS A 240 27.82 -18.40 -1.45
C HIS A 240 29.25 -17.89 -1.26
N LEU A 241 29.36 -16.82 -0.47
CA LEU A 241 30.60 -16.11 -0.19
C LEU A 241 30.79 -16.01 1.32
N PRO A 242 32.05 -15.98 1.80
CA PRO A 242 32.32 -15.74 3.22
C PRO A 242 31.72 -14.42 3.72
N CYS A 243 31.43 -14.34 5.02
CA CYS A 243 30.97 -13.12 5.68
C CYS A 243 31.91 -11.94 5.38
N GLY A 244 31.35 -10.80 4.99
CA GLY A 244 32.04 -9.59 4.56
C GLY A 244 32.40 -9.55 3.07
N VAL A 245 32.53 -10.71 2.41
CA VAL A 245 32.81 -10.80 0.96
C VAL A 245 31.52 -10.60 0.15
N GLY A 246 30.38 -11.05 0.67
CA GLY A 246 29.07 -10.82 0.05
C GLY A 246 28.72 -9.34 -0.03
N GLY A 247 28.99 -8.59 1.02
CA GLY A 247 28.78 -7.15 1.10
C GLY A 247 29.69 -6.37 0.14
N LEU A 248 30.95 -6.79 0.00
CA LEU A 248 31.87 -6.25 -1.02
C LEU A 248 31.38 -6.52 -2.45
N HIS A 249 30.76 -7.67 -2.71
CA HIS A 249 30.15 -7.95 -4.01
C HIS A 249 28.94 -7.05 -4.27
N VAL A 250 28.06 -6.88 -3.29
CA VAL A 250 26.94 -5.94 -3.38
C VAL A 250 27.43 -4.52 -3.62
N LEU A 251 28.50 -4.10 -2.95
CA LEU A 251 29.10 -2.78 -3.15
C LEU A 251 29.59 -2.57 -4.59
N ALA A 252 30.12 -3.59 -5.26
CA ALA A 252 30.47 -3.52 -6.67
C ALA A 252 29.24 -3.32 -7.57
N LEU A 253 28.11 -3.95 -7.24
CA LEU A 253 26.83 -3.70 -7.90
C LEU A 253 26.34 -2.27 -7.67
N LEU A 254 26.46 -1.73 -6.46
CA LEU A 254 26.10 -0.33 -6.15
C LEU A 254 26.94 0.66 -6.94
N ARG A 255 28.25 0.45 -7.04
CA ARG A 255 29.14 1.27 -7.87
C ARG A 255 28.73 1.23 -9.34
N THR A 256 28.41 0.02 -9.84
CA THR A 256 27.98 -0.16 -11.24
C THR A 256 26.64 0.54 -11.51
N ALA A 257 25.69 0.44 -10.58
CA ALA A 257 24.41 1.11 -10.67
C ALA A 257 24.54 2.65 -10.58
N SER A 258 25.42 3.16 -9.71
CA SER A 258 25.75 4.60 -9.63
C SER A 258 26.35 5.13 -10.93
N LEU A 259 27.31 4.40 -11.53
CA LEU A 259 27.86 4.76 -12.84
C LEU A 259 26.79 4.76 -13.93
N LEU A 260 25.90 3.76 -13.92
CA LEU A 260 24.78 3.68 -14.84
C LEU A 260 23.85 4.89 -14.70
N MET A 261 23.47 5.26 -13.47
CA MET A 261 22.64 6.45 -13.20
C MET A 261 23.35 7.74 -13.62
N SER A 262 24.65 7.87 -13.35
CA SER A 262 25.42 9.05 -13.76
C SER A 262 25.45 9.26 -15.29
N SER A 263 25.31 8.19 -16.07
CA SER A 263 25.28 8.26 -17.53
C SER A 263 23.94 8.74 -18.11
N LEU A 264 22.87 8.84 -17.30
CA LEU A 264 21.55 9.30 -17.73
C LEU A 264 21.49 10.79 -18.13
N SER A 265 22.49 11.60 -17.73
CA SER A 265 22.61 13.01 -18.15
C SER A 265 21.34 13.85 -17.88
N LEU A 266 20.72 13.67 -16.71
CA LEU A 266 19.56 14.46 -16.28
C LEU A 266 19.96 15.94 -16.01
N PRO A 267 19.01 16.90 -16.08
CA PRO A 267 19.30 18.31 -15.82
C PRO A 267 19.95 18.49 -14.45
N LYS A 268 21.14 19.10 -14.42
CA LYS A 268 21.87 19.38 -13.18
C LYS A 268 21.12 20.43 -12.37
N HIS A 269 20.49 20.02 -11.27
CA HIS A 269 20.14 20.96 -10.22
C HIS A 269 21.43 21.44 -9.52
N PRO A 270 21.49 22.70 -9.05
CA PRO A 270 22.69 23.21 -8.42
C PRO A 270 23.05 22.38 -7.17
N PRO A 271 24.34 22.22 -6.85
CA PRO A 271 24.77 21.43 -5.71
C PRO A 271 24.15 21.95 -4.42
N ILE A 272 23.62 21.02 -3.62
CA ILE A 272 23.14 21.31 -2.28
C ILE A 272 24.33 21.84 -1.47
N LYS A 273 24.19 23.05 -0.92
CA LYS A 273 25.17 23.65 -0.01
C LYS A 273 25.38 22.71 1.19
N PRO A 274 26.62 22.59 1.73
CA PRO A 274 26.83 21.88 2.99
C PRO A 274 25.85 22.40 4.04
N ILE A 275 25.11 21.49 4.66
CA ILE A 275 24.15 21.82 5.72
C ILE A 275 24.99 22.27 6.92
N ASP A 276 24.90 23.54 7.29
CA ASP A 276 25.41 24.02 8.57
C ASP A 276 24.75 23.20 9.70
N PRO A 277 25.49 22.81 10.76
CA PRO A 277 24.90 22.07 11.86
C PRO A 277 23.69 22.83 12.40
N PRO A 278 22.57 22.15 12.70
CA PRO A 278 21.34 22.81 13.07
C PRO A 278 21.57 23.67 14.32
N PRO A 279 21.12 24.94 14.33
CA PRO A 279 21.22 25.76 15.52
C PRO A 279 20.41 25.14 16.66
N ALA A 280 20.94 25.25 17.88
CA ALA A 280 20.37 24.68 19.08
C ALA A 280 18.89 25.09 19.25
N THR A 281 18.03 24.06 19.33
CA THR A 281 16.69 24.07 19.93
C THR A 281 15.83 25.31 19.63
N ALA A 282 15.12 25.28 18.51
CA ALA A 282 13.83 25.96 18.45
C ALA A 282 12.76 25.05 19.07
N PRO A 283 11.86 25.57 19.92
CA PRO A 283 10.80 24.77 20.52
C PRO A 283 9.94 24.14 19.42
N SER A 284 9.65 22.86 19.56
CA SER A 284 8.76 22.11 18.67
C SER A 284 7.46 22.88 18.47
N THR A 285 7.31 23.49 17.29
CA THR A 285 6.00 23.89 16.80
C THR A 285 5.14 22.63 16.71
N PRO A 286 3.86 22.69 17.08
CA PRO A 286 2.99 21.53 16.96
C PRO A 286 2.94 21.13 15.49
N SER A 287 3.34 19.89 15.20
CA SER A 287 3.24 19.28 13.88
C SER A 287 1.79 19.38 13.40
N GLY A 288 1.55 20.15 12.34
CA GLY A 288 0.28 20.10 11.62
C GLY A 288 0.05 18.71 11.00
N PRO A 289 -1.20 18.38 10.63
CA PRO A 289 -1.56 17.06 10.12
C PRO A 289 -0.80 16.73 8.83
N SER A 290 -0.19 15.56 8.78
CA SER A 290 0.85 15.12 7.85
C SER A 290 0.39 14.81 6.41
N SER A 291 -0.76 15.31 5.93
CA SER A 291 -1.28 14.94 4.59
C SER A 291 -2.18 15.96 3.89
N VAL A 292 -2.24 17.22 4.33
CA VAL A 292 -3.09 18.24 3.69
C VAL A 292 -2.43 18.76 2.39
N VAL A 293 -3.12 18.62 1.26
CA VAL A 293 -2.71 19.14 -0.04
C VAL A 293 -2.81 20.67 0.00
N ASP A 294 -1.72 21.34 -0.38
CA ASP A 294 -1.68 22.80 -0.43
C ASP A 294 -2.66 23.35 -1.47
N GLY A 295 -3.62 24.16 -1.01
CA GLY A 295 -4.65 24.79 -1.84
C GLY A 295 -4.13 25.86 -2.80
N LEU A 296 -2.84 26.22 -2.72
CA LEU A 296 -2.18 27.14 -3.67
C LEU A 296 -1.83 26.48 -5.01
N LEU A 297 -1.83 25.14 -5.09
CA LEU A 297 -1.58 24.42 -6.34
C LEU A 297 -2.79 24.53 -7.28
N PRO A 298 -2.58 24.71 -8.61
CA PRO A 298 -3.69 24.74 -9.55
C PRO A 298 -4.45 23.40 -9.53
N PRO A 299 -5.78 23.37 -9.74
CA PRO A 299 -6.52 22.11 -9.77
C PRO A 299 -5.99 21.21 -10.90
N PRO A 300 -5.88 19.89 -10.69
CA PRO A 300 -5.47 18.97 -11.75
C PRO A 300 -6.48 18.99 -12.91
N PRO A 301 -6.03 18.73 -14.16
CA PRO A 301 -6.94 18.61 -15.31
C PRO A 301 -8.07 17.61 -15.08
N GLU A 302 -9.30 17.95 -15.49
CA GLU A 302 -10.48 17.09 -15.30
C GLU A 302 -10.34 15.70 -15.90
N LEU A 303 -9.62 15.56 -17.03
CA LEU A 303 -9.36 14.26 -17.63
C LEU A 303 -8.54 13.36 -16.70
N ARG A 304 -7.57 13.90 -15.96
CA ARG A 304 -6.81 13.13 -14.97
C ARG A 304 -7.71 12.67 -13.86
N ILE A 305 -8.47 13.60 -13.26
CA ILE A 305 -9.44 13.33 -12.20
C ILE A 305 -10.43 12.22 -12.62
N PHE A 306 -10.98 12.30 -13.84
CA PHE A 306 -11.86 11.27 -14.38
C PHE A 306 -11.14 9.91 -14.53
N LEU A 307 -9.94 9.87 -15.13
CA LEU A 307 -9.19 8.64 -15.30
C LEU A 307 -8.72 8.04 -13.97
N THR A 308 -8.47 8.85 -12.93
CA THR A 308 -8.22 8.38 -11.56
C THR A 308 -9.43 7.62 -11.03
N SER A 309 -10.67 8.10 -11.28
CA SER A 309 -11.87 7.34 -10.89
C SER A 309 -12.02 6.02 -11.66
N VAL A 310 -11.62 5.98 -12.94
CA VAL A 310 -11.60 4.74 -13.75
C VAL A 310 -10.65 3.73 -13.13
N MET A 311 -9.41 4.15 -12.82
CA MET A 311 -8.38 3.28 -12.23
C MET A 311 -8.72 2.83 -10.81
N PHE A 312 -9.36 3.70 -10.02
CA PHE A 312 -9.69 3.42 -8.63
C PHE A 312 -10.85 2.42 -8.52
N LEU A 313 -11.87 2.53 -9.38
CA LEU A 313 -13.09 1.71 -9.30
C LEU A 313 -13.11 0.51 -10.26
N THR A 314 -12.14 0.40 -11.17
CA THR A 314 -12.08 -0.68 -12.16
C THR A 314 -10.65 -1.17 -12.37
N ARG A 315 -10.51 -2.37 -12.93
CA ARG A 315 -9.23 -2.96 -13.34
C ARG A 315 -8.72 -2.41 -14.68
N LEU A 316 -9.37 -1.40 -15.26
CA LEU A 316 -8.95 -0.81 -16.51
C LEU A 316 -7.67 0.01 -16.30
N PRO A 317 -6.61 -0.23 -17.09
CA PRO A 317 -5.32 0.39 -16.90
C PRO A 317 -5.32 1.83 -17.45
N ALA A 318 -5.99 2.76 -16.77
CA ALA A 318 -6.10 4.16 -17.20
C ALA A 318 -4.73 4.86 -17.32
N TYR A 319 -3.71 4.35 -16.61
CA TYR A 319 -2.32 4.75 -16.76
C TYR A 319 -1.75 4.50 -18.18
N MET A 320 -2.37 3.66 -19.01
CA MET A 320 -1.98 3.51 -20.42
C MET A 320 -2.30 4.76 -21.25
N ILE A 321 -3.27 5.58 -20.82
CA ILE A 321 -3.63 6.85 -21.46
C ILE A 321 -2.75 7.97 -20.91
N ILE A 322 -2.56 8.00 -19.59
CA ILE A 322 -1.75 8.98 -18.87
C ILE A 322 -0.71 8.21 -18.03
N PRO A 323 0.54 8.03 -18.50
CA PRO A 323 1.54 7.15 -17.87
C PRO A 323 1.93 7.48 -16.43
N ASP A 324 1.74 8.73 -16.00
CA ASP A 324 2.03 9.23 -14.66
C ASP A 324 0.77 9.34 -13.78
N LEU A 325 -0.35 8.75 -14.19
CA LEU A 325 -1.58 8.69 -13.41
C LEU A 325 -1.40 7.72 -12.24
N ASP A 326 -1.65 8.19 -11.03
CA ASP A 326 -1.59 7.39 -9.80
C ASP A 326 -2.84 7.62 -8.92
N HIS A 327 -2.80 7.12 -7.69
CA HIS A 327 -3.88 7.31 -6.70
C HIS A 327 -3.57 8.46 -5.74
N ASN A 328 -2.85 9.50 -6.17
CA ASN A 328 -2.58 10.63 -5.29
C ASN A 328 -3.89 11.28 -4.82
N VAL A 329 -3.88 11.78 -3.58
CA VAL A 329 -5.06 12.32 -2.92
C VAL A 329 -5.61 13.56 -3.64
N ARG A 330 -4.73 14.34 -4.28
CA ARG A 330 -5.08 15.57 -5.01
C ARG A 330 -5.95 15.30 -6.24
N GLU A 331 -5.80 14.15 -6.88
CA GLU A 331 -6.64 13.69 -7.98
C GLU A 331 -7.77 12.78 -7.51
N LEU A 332 -7.49 11.90 -6.53
CA LEU A 332 -8.43 10.91 -6.04
C LEU A 332 -9.64 11.55 -5.35
N VAL A 333 -9.45 12.51 -4.43
CA VAL A 333 -10.58 13.11 -3.71
C VAL A 333 -11.56 13.82 -4.63
N PRO A 334 -11.16 14.72 -5.56
CA PRO A 334 -12.11 15.30 -6.50
C PRO A 334 -12.69 14.26 -7.47
N SER A 335 -12.04 13.10 -7.68
CA SER A 335 -12.55 12.04 -8.57
C SER A 335 -13.85 11.39 -8.11
N PHE A 336 -14.22 11.53 -6.83
CA PHE A 336 -15.49 11.04 -6.32
C PHE A 336 -16.70 11.64 -7.07
N CYS A 337 -16.57 12.82 -7.67
CA CYS A 337 -17.65 13.40 -8.50
C CYS A 337 -17.90 12.62 -9.80
N TYR A 338 -16.95 11.80 -10.25
CA TYR A 338 -17.07 10.97 -11.46
C TYR A 338 -17.48 9.52 -11.18
N PHE A 339 -17.60 9.12 -9.91
CA PHE A 339 -18.05 7.78 -9.52
C PHE A 339 -19.39 7.37 -10.16
N PRO A 340 -20.41 8.24 -10.28
CA PRO A 340 -21.64 7.93 -11.01
C PRO A 340 -21.41 7.63 -12.50
N CYS A 341 -20.45 8.30 -13.15
CA CYS A 341 -20.08 8.03 -14.55
C CYS A 341 -19.44 6.66 -14.70
N ILE A 342 -18.63 6.23 -13.73
CA ILE A 342 -18.10 4.86 -13.70
C ILE A 342 -19.24 3.84 -13.47
N GLY A 343 -20.27 4.23 -12.73
CA GLY A 343 -21.49 3.44 -12.58
C GLY A 343 -22.20 3.17 -13.90
N TRP A 344 -22.27 4.17 -14.79
CA TRP A 344 -22.75 3.98 -16.16
C TRP A 344 -21.91 2.96 -16.92
N ALA A 345 -20.59 3.09 -16.89
CA ALA A 345 -19.69 2.19 -17.61
C ALA A 345 -19.80 0.75 -17.11
N VAL A 346 -19.75 0.54 -15.79
CA VAL A 346 -19.84 -0.81 -15.19
C VAL A 346 -21.22 -1.40 -15.37
N GLY A 347 -22.28 -0.62 -15.20
CA GLY A 347 -23.64 -1.10 -15.38
C GLY A 347 -23.97 -1.42 -16.83
N ALA A 348 -23.48 -0.63 -17.79
CA ALA A 348 -23.62 -0.95 -19.21
C ALA A 348 -22.86 -2.22 -19.57
N PHE A 349 -21.64 -2.39 -19.04
CA PHE A 349 -20.88 -3.63 -19.22
C PHE A 349 -21.64 -4.84 -18.67
N ALA A 350 -22.14 -4.75 -17.45
CA ALA A 350 -22.96 -5.81 -16.85
C ALA A 350 -24.22 -6.10 -17.68
N ALA A 351 -24.90 -5.06 -18.19
CA ALA A 351 -26.10 -5.20 -19.02
C ALA A 351 -25.81 -5.94 -20.34
N VAL A 352 -24.67 -5.68 -20.99
CA VAL A 352 -24.24 -6.42 -22.18
C VAL A 352 -24.10 -7.92 -21.88
N TRP A 353 -23.55 -8.28 -20.73
CA TRP A 353 -23.41 -9.68 -20.32
C TRP A 353 -24.74 -10.32 -19.91
N LEU A 354 -25.62 -9.57 -19.25
CA LEU A 354 -27.00 -10.01 -18.97
C LEU A 354 -27.72 -10.37 -20.27
N VAL A 355 -27.72 -9.41 -21.21
CA VAL A 355 -28.33 -9.56 -22.52
C VAL A 355 -27.72 -10.72 -23.28
N GLY A 356 -26.39 -10.74 -23.39
CA GLY A 356 -25.67 -11.77 -24.14
C GLY A 356 -25.94 -13.15 -23.56
N GLY A 357 -25.92 -13.28 -22.22
CA GLY A 357 -26.26 -14.51 -21.54
C GLY A 357 -27.69 -14.97 -21.82
N ARG A 358 -28.65 -14.04 -21.83
CA ARG A 358 -30.06 -14.35 -22.13
C ARG A 358 -30.25 -14.78 -23.58
N VAL A 359 -29.63 -14.08 -24.53
CA VAL A 359 -29.73 -14.37 -25.98
C VAL A 359 -29.02 -15.68 -26.33
N LEU A 360 -27.83 -15.93 -25.77
CA LEU A 360 -27.02 -17.10 -26.12
C LEU A 360 -27.52 -18.39 -25.45
N PHE A 361 -27.98 -18.32 -24.20
CA PHE A 361 -28.30 -19.52 -23.40
C PHE A 361 -29.78 -19.69 -23.09
N GLY A 362 -30.63 -18.67 -23.31
CA GLY A 362 -32.07 -18.75 -23.02
C GLY A 362 -32.40 -18.97 -21.54
N SER A 363 -31.44 -18.78 -20.62
CA SER A 363 -31.57 -19.08 -19.19
C SER A 363 -31.37 -17.84 -18.33
N THR A 364 -32.40 -17.46 -17.56
CA THR A 364 -32.36 -16.28 -16.69
C THR A 364 -31.28 -16.42 -15.61
N PRO A 365 -31.16 -17.54 -14.86
CA PRO A 365 -30.09 -17.70 -13.89
C PRO A 365 -28.69 -17.54 -14.49
N VAL A 366 -28.45 -18.13 -15.67
CA VAL A 366 -27.15 -18.01 -16.35
C VAL A 366 -26.85 -16.56 -16.73
N ALA A 367 -27.82 -15.86 -17.30
CA ALA A 367 -27.68 -14.46 -17.69
C ALA A 367 -27.33 -13.55 -16.51
N VAL A 368 -28.06 -13.70 -15.39
CA VAL A 368 -27.84 -12.88 -14.19
C VAL A 368 -26.49 -13.18 -13.55
N ILE A 369 -26.10 -14.46 -13.47
CA ILE A 369 -24.77 -14.84 -12.95
C ILE A 369 -23.66 -14.27 -13.83
N LEU A 370 -23.77 -14.35 -15.17
CA LEU A 370 -22.78 -13.77 -16.08
C LEU A 370 -22.69 -12.25 -15.93
N SER A 371 -23.83 -11.56 -15.82
CA SER A 371 -23.90 -10.12 -15.56
C SER A 371 -23.18 -9.74 -14.27
N THR A 372 -23.49 -10.42 -13.16
CA THR A 372 -22.85 -10.15 -11.86
C THR A 372 -21.37 -10.51 -11.88
N PHE A 373 -20.97 -11.62 -12.50
CA PHE A 373 -19.57 -11.98 -12.63
C PHE A 373 -18.79 -10.93 -13.44
N ALA A 374 -19.37 -10.41 -14.52
CA ALA A 374 -18.75 -9.40 -15.36
C ALA A 374 -18.51 -8.09 -14.59
N SER A 375 -19.48 -7.60 -13.82
CA SER A 375 -19.30 -6.38 -13.03
C SER A 375 -18.25 -6.58 -11.93
N VAL A 376 -18.30 -7.69 -11.21
CA VAL A 376 -17.32 -8.04 -10.16
C VAL A 376 -15.91 -8.20 -10.73
N TRP A 377 -15.77 -8.84 -11.90
CA TRP A 377 -14.47 -8.99 -12.57
C TRP A 377 -13.90 -7.65 -13.00
N LEU A 378 -14.73 -6.77 -13.57
CA LEU A 378 -14.31 -5.44 -14.03
C LEU A 378 -13.89 -4.54 -12.86
N THR A 379 -14.58 -4.61 -11.72
CA THR A 379 -14.25 -3.84 -10.51
C THR A 379 -13.16 -4.48 -9.65
N GLY A 380 -12.87 -5.77 -9.86
CA GLY A 380 -11.90 -6.51 -9.05
C GLY A 380 -12.40 -6.82 -7.64
N CYS A 381 -13.70 -7.08 -7.47
CA CYS A 381 -14.36 -7.30 -6.17
C CYS A 381 -14.24 -6.11 -5.19
N PHE A 382 -13.95 -4.89 -5.66
CA PHE A 382 -13.58 -3.78 -4.79
C PHE A 382 -14.63 -3.44 -3.72
N HIS A 383 -15.91 -3.40 -4.09
CA HIS A 383 -16.97 -3.09 -3.14
C HIS A 383 -17.50 -4.33 -2.42
N GLU A 384 -17.38 -5.50 -3.05
CA GLU A 384 -17.67 -6.80 -2.44
C GLU A 384 -16.74 -7.08 -1.25
N ASP A 385 -15.45 -6.73 -1.38
CA ASP A 385 -14.46 -6.73 -0.29
C ASP A 385 -14.97 -5.89 0.89
N GLY A 386 -15.43 -4.67 0.62
CA GLY A 386 -16.04 -3.80 1.62
C GLY A 386 -17.27 -4.40 2.32
N VAL A 387 -18.09 -5.20 1.63
CA VAL A 387 -19.19 -5.96 2.27
C VAL A 387 -18.63 -7.04 3.19
N ALA A 388 -17.64 -7.80 2.74
CA ALA A 388 -17.01 -8.86 3.53
C ALA A 388 -16.41 -8.28 4.82
N ASP A 389 -15.58 -7.26 4.68
CA ASP A 389 -14.84 -6.63 5.80
C ASP A 389 -15.78 -5.90 6.75
N THR A 390 -16.80 -5.21 6.24
CA THR A 390 -17.81 -4.54 7.09
C THR A 390 -18.62 -5.58 7.87
N PHE A 391 -19.14 -6.62 7.22
CA PHE A 391 -19.95 -7.61 7.94
C PHE A 391 -19.10 -8.40 8.94
N ASP A 392 -17.86 -8.75 8.60
CA ASP A 392 -17.00 -9.51 9.51
C ASP A 392 -16.59 -8.70 10.72
N SER A 393 -16.17 -7.46 10.50
CA SER A 393 -15.73 -6.58 11.58
C SER A 393 -16.86 -6.12 12.49
N PHE A 394 -18.02 -5.74 11.96
CA PHE A 394 -19.17 -5.31 12.77
C PHE A 394 -19.89 -6.49 13.43
N GLY A 395 -19.85 -7.69 12.83
CA GLY A 395 -20.40 -8.90 13.42
C GLY A 395 -19.50 -9.52 14.49
N GLY A 396 -18.18 -9.46 14.30
CA GLY A 396 -17.18 -10.06 15.19
C GLY A 396 -16.60 -9.11 16.25
N GLY A 397 -16.72 -7.80 16.06
CA GLY A 397 -16.16 -6.77 16.94
C GLY A 397 -17.17 -6.23 17.96
N TRP A 398 -16.73 -6.08 19.21
CA TRP A 398 -17.57 -5.55 20.31
C TRP A 398 -17.24 -4.10 20.68
N SER A 399 -16.07 -3.63 20.29
CA SER A 399 -15.57 -2.26 20.49
C SER A 399 -15.11 -1.66 19.16
N LYS A 400 -15.00 -0.33 19.09
CA LYS A 400 -14.45 0.36 17.91
C LYS A 400 -13.08 -0.18 17.51
N ASP A 401 -12.18 -0.38 18.47
CA ASP A 401 -10.83 -0.90 18.20
C ASP A 401 -10.87 -2.35 17.71
N ASP A 402 -11.81 -3.18 18.18
CA ASP A 402 -11.99 -4.54 17.66
C ASP A 402 -12.47 -4.53 16.22
N ILE A 403 -13.47 -3.69 15.89
CA ILE A 403 -13.99 -3.56 14.53
C ILE A 403 -12.87 -3.14 13.58
N LEU A 404 -12.13 -2.07 13.91
CA LEU A 404 -11.02 -1.59 13.07
C LEU A 404 -9.88 -2.61 12.95
N ARG A 405 -9.63 -3.40 14.01
CA ARG A 405 -8.62 -4.46 13.98
C ARG A 405 -9.05 -5.62 13.08
N ILE A 406 -10.31 -6.07 13.16
CA ILE A 406 -10.84 -7.17 12.34
C ILE A 406 -10.92 -6.75 10.87
N MET A 407 -11.32 -5.51 10.59
CA MET A 407 -11.38 -4.97 9.22
C MET A 407 -10.03 -5.01 8.49
N LYS A 408 -8.91 -5.07 9.22
CA LYS A 408 -7.55 -5.21 8.66
C LYS A 408 -7.06 -6.65 8.58
N ASP A 409 -7.83 -7.60 9.12
CA ASP A 409 -7.49 -9.01 9.06
C ASP A 409 -7.81 -9.54 7.66
N SER A 410 -6.78 -9.98 6.93
CA SER A 410 -6.95 -10.56 5.60
C SER A 410 -7.74 -11.87 5.56
N ARG A 411 -8.08 -12.46 6.71
CA ARG A 411 -8.83 -13.71 6.80
C ARG A 411 -10.32 -13.41 6.84
N LEU A 412 -11.08 -14.07 5.97
CA LEU A 412 -12.54 -13.98 5.95
C LEU A 412 -13.16 -14.83 7.08
N GLY A 413 -13.87 -14.19 8.01
CA GLY A 413 -14.65 -14.87 9.05
C GLY A 413 -16.08 -15.22 8.63
N THR A 414 -16.81 -15.83 9.57
CA THR A 414 -18.17 -16.36 9.33
C THR A 414 -19.17 -15.24 8.99
N TYR A 415 -19.05 -14.08 9.63
CA TYR A 415 -19.96 -12.96 9.40
C TYR A 415 -19.72 -12.33 8.02
N GLY A 416 -18.45 -12.12 7.64
CA GLY A 416 -18.10 -11.67 6.29
C GLY A 416 -18.56 -12.65 5.21
N CYS A 417 -18.33 -13.95 5.42
CA CYS A 417 -18.79 -15.01 4.49
C CYS A 417 -20.32 -15.02 4.33
N MET A 418 -21.07 -14.98 5.43
CA MET A 418 -22.53 -14.96 5.39
C MET A 418 -23.06 -13.66 4.79
N GLY A 419 -22.43 -12.52 5.09
CA GLY A 419 -22.77 -11.21 4.51
C GLY A 419 -22.64 -11.20 2.99
N LEU A 420 -21.49 -11.65 2.47
CA LEU A 420 -21.26 -11.81 1.03
C LEU A 420 -22.27 -12.77 0.39
N LEU A 421 -22.52 -13.92 1.01
CA LEU A 421 -23.46 -14.92 0.50
C LEU A 421 -24.86 -14.35 0.38
N LEU A 422 -25.39 -13.77 1.46
CA LEU A 422 -26.75 -13.23 1.49
C LEU A 422 -26.91 -12.02 0.58
N MET A 423 -25.92 -11.11 0.54
CA MET A 423 -25.94 -9.94 -0.35
C MET A 423 -25.95 -10.37 -1.82
N THR A 424 -25.08 -11.31 -2.19
CA THR A 424 -25.00 -11.81 -3.56
C THR A 424 -26.25 -12.61 -3.93
N ALA A 425 -26.73 -13.48 -3.04
CA ALA A 425 -27.95 -14.26 -3.28
C ALA A 425 -29.17 -13.36 -3.47
N LEU A 426 -29.32 -12.32 -2.65
CA LEU A 426 -30.41 -11.34 -2.78
C LEU A 426 -30.31 -10.59 -4.10
N LYS A 427 -29.11 -10.11 -4.48
CA LYS A 427 -28.87 -9.44 -5.77
C LYS A 427 -29.29 -10.34 -6.93
N LEU A 428 -28.82 -11.59 -6.96
CA LEU A 428 -29.13 -12.56 -8.02
C LEU A 428 -30.64 -12.85 -8.08
N ALA A 429 -31.28 -13.06 -6.93
CA ALA A 429 -32.71 -13.36 -6.85
C ALA A 429 -33.59 -12.21 -7.37
N VAL A 430 -33.27 -10.96 -6.98
CA VAL A 430 -34.01 -9.77 -7.40
C VAL A 430 -33.84 -9.52 -8.90
N LEU A 431 -32.62 -9.64 -9.42
CA LEU A 431 -32.37 -9.48 -10.86
C LEU A 431 -33.04 -10.58 -11.68
N ALA A 432 -32.99 -11.84 -11.24
CA ALA A 432 -33.68 -12.94 -11.91
C ALA A 432 -35.20 -12.71 -11.93
N HIS A 433 -35.77 -12.28 -10.81
CA HIS A 433 -37.19 -11.94 -10.74
C HIS A 433 -37.57 -10.79 -11.68
N LEU A 434 -36.74 -9.75 -11.78
CA LEU A 434 -36.95 -8.64 -12.72
C LEU A 434 -36.96 -9.10 -14.18
N VAL A 435 -35.99 -9.95 -14.56
CA VAL A 435 -35.93 -10.53 -15.90
C VAL A 435 -37.19 -11.33 -16.17
N ASP A 436 -37.53 -12.30 -15.32
CA ASP A 436 -38.66 -13.20 -15.57
C ASP A 436 -40.01 -12.46 -15.64
N THR A 437 -40.22 -11.46 -14.78
CA THR A 437 -41.47 -10.68 -14.73
C THR A 437 -41.65 -9.77 -15.94
N THR A 438 -40.56 -9.33 -16.57
CA THR A 438 -40.61 -8.42 -17.74
C THR A 438 -40.58 -9.16 -19.08
N THR A 439 -40.30 -10.48 -19.10
CA THR A 439 -40.16 -11.26 -20.35
C THR A 439 -41.47 -11.86 -20.88
N THR A 440 -42.59 -11.75 -20.15
CA THR A 440 -43.84 -12.46 -20.47
C THR A 440 -44.69 -11.83 -21.59
N SER A 441 -44.33 -10.65 -22.11
CA SER A 441 -45.03 -10.01 -23.23
C SER A 441 -44.41 -10.44 -24.57
N THR A 442 -45.11 -11.33 -25.28
CA THR A 442 -44.69 -12.01 -26.51
C THR A 442 -44.74 -11.13 -27.76
N VAL A 443 -43.84 -10.17 -27.89
CA VAL A 443 -43.34 -9.65 -29.18
C VAL A 443 -41.89 -9.27 -28.94
N VAL A 444 -41.00 -9.55 -29.90
CA VAL A 444 -39.64 -8.97 -29.93
C VAL A 444 -39.77 -7.48 -30.20
N ASP A 445 -40.39 -6.75 -29.29
CA ASP A 445 -40.23 -5.32 -29.20
C ASP A 445 -38.91 -5.07 -28.43
N PRO A 446 -38.31 -3.88 -28.52
CA PRO A 446 -37.13 -3.53 -27.75
C PRO A 446 -37.28 -3.34 -26.20
N PRO A 447 -38.42 -3.56 -25.48
CA PRO A 447 -38.58 -3.01 -24.13
C PRO A 447 -38.07 -3.94 -23.02
N LEU A 448 -37.82 -5.23 -23.28
CA LEU A 448 -37.14 -6.14 -22.32
C LEU A 448 -35.75 -5.61 -21.93
N PHE A 449 -35.09 -4.95 -22.87
CA PHE A 449 -33.78 -4.34 -22.73
C PHE A 449 -33.79 -2.99 -22.01
N SER A 450 -34.93 -2.31 -21.90
CA SER A 450 -34.94 -0.92 -21.42
C SER A 450 -34.96 -0.87 -19.89
N ILE A 451 -35.94 -1.51 -19.25
CA ILE A 451 -36.13 -1.35 -17.80
C ILE A 451 -35.19 -2.21 -16.97
N VAL A 452 -34.88 -3.45 -17.38
CA VAL A 452 -33.97 -4.33 -16.63
C VAL A 452 -32.53 -3.82 -16.73
N SER A 453 -32.06 -3.54 -17.95
CA SER A 453 -30.74 -2.93 -18.15
C SER A 453 -30.68 -1.54 -17.52
N GLY A 454 -31.75 -0.74 -17.64
CA GLY A 454 -31.83 0.56 -17.01
C GLY A 454 -31.77 0.48 -15.49
N THR A 455 -32.41 -0.52 -14.88
CA THR A 455 -32.34 -0.81 -13.45
C THR A 455 -30.94 -1.21 -13.02
N LEU A 456 -30.31 -2.12 -13.77
CA LEU A 456 -28.93 -2.57 -13.52
C LEU A 456 -27.95 -1.39 -13.54
N VAL A 457 -28.02 -0.54 -14.57
CA VAL A 457 -27.22 0.68 -14.70
C VAL A 457 -27.53 1.66 -13.57
N ALA A 458 -28.80 1.92 -13.28
CA ALA A 458 -29.23 2.83 -12.22
C ALA A 458 -28.69 2.39 -10.85
N GLY A 459 -28.70 1.10 -10.53
CA GLY A 459 -28.12 0.56 -9.29
C GLY A 459 -26.61 0.82 -9.21
N HIS A 460 -25.87 0.60 -10.30
CA HIS A 460 -24.43 0.86 -10.33
C HIS A 460 -24.08 2.36 -10.30
N VAL A 461 -24.92 3.22 -10.86
CA VAL A 461 -24.79 4.69 -10.83
C VAL A 461 -25.02 5.21 -9.41
N LEU A 462 -26.16 4.86 -8.79
CA LEU A 462 -26.53 5.36 -7.48
C LEU A 462 -25.72 4.72 -6.36
N GLY A 463 -25.36 3.44 -6.49
CA GLY A 463 -24.44 2.78 -5.58
C GLY A 463 -23.12 3.54 -5.49
N ARG A 464 -22.50 3.89 -6.61
CA ARG A 464 -21.21 4.59 -6.60
C ARG A 464 -21.33 6.05 -6.15
N TYR A 465 -22.46 6.68 -6.43
CA TYR A 465 -22.78 7.99 -5.88
C TYR A 465 -22.89 7.98 -4.35
N SER A 466 -23.27 6.85 -3.73
CA SER A 466 -23.47 6.77 -2.27
C SER A 466 -22.20 7.12 -1.50
N SER A 467 -21.02 6.76 -2.00
CA SER A 467 -19.74 7.10 -1.36
C SER A 467 -19.53 8.61 -1.28
N LEU A 468 -19.78 9.32 -2.39
CA LEU A 468 -19.70 10.78 -2.43
C LEU A 468 -20.76 11.43 -1.51
N PHE A 469 -21.97 10.88 -1.49
CA PHE A 469 -23.05 11.40 -0.64
C PHE A 469 -22.71 11.28 0.84
N ILE A 470 -22.24 10.10 1.29
CA ILE A 470 -21.89 9.85 2.69
C ILE A 470 -20.77 10.78 3.16
N LEU A 471 -19.75 11.01 2.33
CA LEU A 471 -18.61 11.90 2.66
C LEU A 471 -18.99 13.37 2.85
N GLN A 472 -20.19 13.79 2.46
CA GLN A 472 -20.68 15.16 2.71
C GLN A 472 -21.21 15.37 4.12
N PHE A 473 -21.67 14.29 4.77
CA PHE A 473 -22.39 14.39 6.04
C PHE A 473 -21.61 13.79 7.21
N TYR A 474 -20.66 12.89 6.94
CA TYR A 474 -19.98 12.12 7.98
C TYR A 474 -18.46 12.27 7.89
N PRO A 475 -17.77 12.40 9.04
CA PRO A 475 -16.31 12.51 9.06
C PRO A 475 -15.67 11.20 8.60
N TYR A 476 -14.57 11.31 7.85
CA TYR A 476 -13.77 10.15 7.49
C TYR A 476 -12.82 9.78 8.64
N ILE A 477 -12.71 8.49 8.97
CA ILE A 477 -11.86 8.03 10.06
C ILE A 477 -10.42 7.93 9.59
N GLU A 478 -9.54 8.55 10.36
CA GLU A 478 -8.10 8.42 10.21
C GLU A 478 -7.59 7.29 11.11
N ASP A 479 -6.84 6.36 10.53
CA ASP A 479 -6.16 5.31 11.30
C ASP A 479 -4.67 5.30 10.94
N GLU A 480 -3.88 6.02 11.71
CA GLU A 480 -2.41 6.12 11.55
C GLU A 480 -1.70 4.78 11.68
N ARG A 481 -2.36 3.75 12.22
CA ARG A 481 -1.81 2.39 12.37
C ARG A 481 -1.96 1.56 11.10
N ASP A 482 -2.68 2.06 10.09
CA ASP A 482 -2.89 1.39 8.82
C ASP A 482 -1.70 1.59 7.85
N PRO A 483 -1.11 0.52 7.30
CA PRO A 483 -0.13 0.63 6.22
C PRO A 483 -0.65 1.35 4.96
N LYS A 484 -1.97 1.34 4.72
CA LYS A 484 -2.67 2.11 3.68
C LYS A 484 -3.10 3.51 4.18
N GLY A 485 -2.80 3.83 5.44
CA GLY A 485 -3.18 5.06 6.14
C GLY A 485 -2.83 6.35 5.41
N PRO A 486 -1.68 6.51 4.74
CA PRO A 486 -1.39 7.74 3.99
C PRO A 486 -2.41 8.08 2.90
N LEU A 487 -2.94 7.06 2.19
CA LEU A 487 -3.97 7.26 1.18
C LEU A 487 -5.32 7.58 1.82
N TYR A 488 -5.76 6.75 2.77
CA TYR A 488 -7.11 6.87 3.36
C TYR A 488 -7.23 8.04 4.33
N ASN A 489 -6.23 8.31 5.16
CA ASN A 489 -6.18 9.52 5.99
C ASN A 489 -6.07 10.77 5.09
N GLY A 490 -5.37 10.64 3.95
CA GLY A 490 -5.34 11.67 2.92
C GLY A 490 -6.74 12.00 2.38
N ILE A 491 -7.61 11.02 2.15
CA ILE A 491 -9.00 11.27 1.73
C ILE A 491 -9.73 12.15 2.75
N GLY A 492 -9.67 11.78 4.05
CA GLY A 492 -10.32 12.54 5.13
C GLY A 492 -9.80 13.97 5.27
N ASN A 493 -8.48 14.14 5.27
CA ASN A 493 -7.82 15.44 5.41
C ASN A 493 -8.04 16.38 4.21
N ASN A 494 -8.46 15.85 3.05
CA ASN A 494 -8.56 16.61 1.81
C ASN A 494 -9.98 16.70 1.23
N LEU A 495 -11.02 16.40 2.02
CA LEU A 495 -12.41 16.53 1.59
C LEU A 495 -12.78 17.94 1.09
N HIS A 496 -12.03 18.98 1.47
CA HIS A 496 -12.17 20.33 0.94
C HIS A 496 -11.97 20.44 -0.58
N LEU A 497 -11.29 19.46 -1.21
CA LEU A 497 -11.14 19.36 -2.68
C LEU A 497 -12.46 18.97 -3.38
N LEU A 498 -13.43 18.41 -2.64
CA LEU A 498 -14.80 18.21 -3.11
C LEU A 498 -15.60 19.50 -3.02
N THR A 499 -15.36 20.39 -3.98
CA THR A 499 -16.07 21.66 -4.04
C THR A 499 -17.58 21.46 -4.17
N SER A 500 -18.37 22.40 -3.63
CA SER A 500 -19.84 22.34 -3.71
C SER A 500 -20.36 22.22 -5.15
N TRP A 501 -19.63 22.77 -6.12
CA TRP A 501 -19.94 22.62 -7.54
C TRP A 501 -19.77 21.17 -8.03
N ARG A 502 -18.68 20.48 -7.67
CA ARG A 502 -18.46 19.06 -8.01
C ARG A 502 -19.54 18.17 -7.39
N VAL A 503 -19.87 18.44 -6.12
CA VAL A 503 -20.94 17.75 -5.42
C VAL A 503 -22.28 17.97 -6.11
N CYS A 504 -22.63 19.22 -6.42
CA CYS A 504 -23.90 19.58 -7.07
C CYS A 504 -24.01 18.94 -8.46
N THR A 505 -22.96 19.04 -9.28
CA THR A 505 -22.93 18.45 -10.63
C THR A 505 -23.07 16.93 -10.60
N ALA A 506 -22.35 16.23 -9.71
CA ALA A 506 -22.50 14.79 -9.54
C ALA A 506 -23.90 14.39 -9.06
N THR A 507 -24.49 15.18 -8.16
CA THR A 507 -25.85 14.95 -7.64
C THR A 507 -26.90 15.11 -8.75
N VAL A 508 -26.83 16.20 -9.51
CA VAL A 508 -27.73 16.47 -10.63
C VAL A 508 -27.56 15.41 -11.71
N PHE A 509 -26.32 15.06 -12.07
CA PHE A 509 -26.04 14.00 -13.04
C PHE A 509 -26.64 12.66 -12.60
N THR A 510 -26.50 12.30 -11.32
CA THR A 510 -27.06 11.07 -10.76
C THR A 510 -28.58 11.09 -10.83
N ALA A 511 -29.23 12.16 -10.37
CA ALA A 511 -30.69 12.30 -10.41
C ALA A 511 -31.24 12.23 -11.86
N LEU A 512 -30.60 12.93 -12.80
CA LEU A 512 -30.96 12.88 -14.22
C LEU A 512 -30.76 11.49 -14.82
N SER A 513 -29.69 10.78 -14.43
CA SER A 513 -29.46 9.39 -14.85
C SER A 513 -30.57 8.48 -14.36
N MET A 514 -30.99 8.60 -13.09
CA MET A 514 -32.09 7.80 -12.54
C MET A 514 -33.41 8.06 -13.28
N VAL A 515 -33.74 9.33 -13.53
CA VAL A 515 -34.94 9.73 -14.29
C VAL A 515 -34.88 9.25 -15.73
N SER A 516 -33.73 9.35 -16.38
CA SER A 516 -33.57 8.93 -17.77
C SER A 516 -33.63 7.41 -17.95
N LEU A 517 -33.12 6.64 -16.99
CA LEU A 517 -33.06 5.18 -17.06
C LEU A 517 -34.36 4.49 -16.63
N LEU A 518 -35.07 5.07 -15.65
CA LEU A 518 -36.23 4.44 -15.02
C LEU A 518 -37.55 5.20 -15.24
N GLY A 519 -37.50 6.37 -15.88
CA GLY A 519 -38.63 7.31 -15.97
C GLY A 519 -38.73 8.20 -14.73
N THR A 520 -39.52 9.28 -14.83
CA THR A 520 -39.55 10.34 -13.81
C THR A 520 -39.97 9.86 -12.43
N SER A 521 -41.13 9.20 -12.31
CA SER A 521 -41.68 8.79 -11.01
C SER A 521 -40.82 7.72 -10.32
N LEU A 522 -40.52 6.63 -11.05
CA LEU A 522 -39.73 5.53 -10.53
C LEU A 522 -38.27 5.93 -10.30
N GLY A 523 -37.68 6.71 -11.21
CA GLY A 523 -36.33 7.24 -11.08
C GLY A 523 -36.16 8.14 -9.86
N LEU A 524 -37.10 9.07 -9.62
CA LEU A 524 -37.07 9.89 -8.40
C LEU A 524 -37.30 9.06 -7.14
N CYS A 525 -38.20 8.08 -7.16
CA CYS A 525 -38.42 7.17 -6.04
C CYS A 525 -37.15 6.38 -5.69
N ALA A 526 -36.52 5.74 -6.67
CA ALA A 526 -35.28 4.99 -6.50
C ALA A 526 -34.12 5.89 -6.03
N PHE A 527 -34.03 7.12 -6.58
CA PHE A 527 -33.07 8.12 -6.12
C PHE A 527 -33.27 8.45 -4.64
N SER A 528 -34.50 8.81 -4.24
CA SER A 528 -34.82 9.13 -2.85
C SER A 528 -34.57 7.97 -1.88
N VAL A 529 -34.94 6.73 -2.25
CA VAL A 529 -34.66 5.54 -1.44
C VAL A 529 -33.15 5.32 -1.32
N GLY A 530 -32.39 5.42 -2.41
CA GLY A 530 -30.93 5.26 -2.34
C GLY A 530 -30.24 6.33 -1.50
N LEU A 531 -30.69 7.59 -1.54
CA LEU A 531 -30.19 8.63 -0.64
C LEU A 531 -30.52 8.35 0.82
N LEU A 532 -31.75 7.90 1.11
CA LEU A 532 -32.16 7.53 2.45
C LEU A 532 -31.31 6.37 2.99
N VAL A 533 -31.11 5.31 2.20
CA VAL A 533 -30.27 4.17 2.56
C VAL A 533 -28.82 4.60 2.78
N SER A 534 -28.29 5.49 1.93
CA SER A 534 -26.94 6.04 2.07
C SER A 534 -26.80 6.83 3.38
N PHE A 535 -27.77 7.68 3.69
CA PHE A 535 -27.82 8.46 4.93
C PHE A 535 -27.87 7.55 6.16
N LEU A 536 -28.76 6.56 6.17
CA LEU A 536 -28.89 5.61 7.28
C LEU A 536 -27.63 4.76 7.47
N ALA A 537 -26.98 4.34 6.38
CA ALA A 537 -25.72 3.62 6.44
C ALA A 537 -24.62 4.50 7.05
N GLY A 538 -24.46 5.74 6.57
CA GLY A 538 -23.51 6.71 7.13
C GLY A 538 -23.77 7.00 8.60
N GLN A 539 -25.04 7.18 9.00
CA GLN A 539 -25.44 7.38 10.39
C GLN A 539 -25.07 6.19 11.27
N TYR A 540 -25.32 4.97 10.78
CA TYR A 540 -24.99 3.75 11.50
C TYR A 540 -23.48 3.60 11.70
N PHE A 541 -22.69 3.71 10.62
CA PHE A 541 -21.24 3.61 10.69
C PHE A 541 -20.63 4.71 11.57
N SER A 542 -21.10 5.95 11.43
CA SER A 542 -20.65 7.07 12.25
C SER A 542 -21.04 6.91 13.72
N GLY A 543 -22.19 6.33 14.01
CA GLY A 543 -22.62 6.05 15.39
C GLY A 543 -21.75 5.00 16.09
N VAL A 544 -21.24 4.01 15.35
CA VAL A 544 -20.41 2.93 15.88
C VAL A 544 -18.93 3.31 15.94
N LEU A 545 -18.41 3.93 14.87
CA LEU A 545 -16.99 4.19 14.72
C LEU A 545 -16.59 5.66 14.98
N GLY A 546 -17.54 6.57 15.08
CA GLY A 546 -17.29 8.01 15.13
C GLY A 546 -16.99 8.64 13.77
N GLY A 547 -17.24 7.91 12.68
CA GLY A 547 -17.07 8.35 11.29
C GLY A 547 -17.23 7.19 10.30
N VAL A 548 -16.74 7.37 9.07
CA VAL A 548 -16.77 6.36 8.00
C VAL A 548 -15.38 6.04 7.47
N ILE A 549 -15.18 4.83 6.94
CA ILE A 549 -13.94 4.38 6.29
C ILE A 549 -14.26 3.74 4.93
N GLY A 550 -13.26 3.56 4.08
CA GLY A 550 -13.39 3.05 2.71
C GLY A 550 -14.26 1.79 2.58
N ASP A 551 -14.04 0.77 3.43
CA ASP A 551 -14.79 -0.49 3.35
C ASP A 551 -16.27 -0.30 3.68
N CYS A 552 -16.60 0.58 4.63
CA CYS A 552 -17.97 0.98 4.92
C CYS A 552 -18.63 1.69 3.72
N LEU A 553 -17.87 2.52 2.99
CA LEU A 553 -18.37 3.15 1.75
C LEU A 553 -18.61 2.09 0.66
N GLY A 554 -17.75 1.07 0.56
CA GLY A 554 -17.90 -0.06 -0.34
C GLY A 554 -19.14 -0.91 -0.01
N CYS A 555 -19.35 -1.20 1.27
CA CYS A 555 -20.55 -1.86 1.76
C CYS A 555 -21.81 -1.05 1.44
N ALA A 556 -21.81 0.26 1.73
CA ALA A 556 -22.94 1.14 1.42
C ALA A 556 -23.28 1.14 -0.07
N ASN A 557 -22.26 1.19 -0.94
CA ASN A 557 -22.46 1.11 -2.39
C ASN A 557 -23.24 -0.16 -2.79
N GLN A 558 -22.88 -1.32 -2.23
CA GLN A 558 -23.57 -2.60 -2.54
C GLN A 558 -24.99 -2.66 -1.98
N VAL A 559 -25.20 -2.16 -0.76
CA VAL A 559 -26.53 -2.09 -0.16
C VAL A 559 -27.45 -1.16 -0.97
N VAL A 560 -26.95 -0.01 -1.42
CA VAL A 560 -27.70 0.94 -2.25
C VAL A 560 -28.01 0.35 -3.62
N GLU A 561 -27.06 -0.34 -4.25
CA GLU A 561 -27.29 -1.05 -5.53
C GLU A 561 -28.47 -2.03 -5.41
N VAL A 562 -28.47 -2.88 -4.38
CA VAL A 562 -29.57 -3.83 -4.14
C VAL A 562 -30.88 -3.12 -3.75
N ALA A 563 -30.81 -2.03 -2.99
CA ALA A 563 -31.99 -1.24 -2.63
C ALA A 563 -32.68 -0.62 -3.85
N VAL A 564 -31.91 -0.19 -4.87
CA VAL A 564 -32.48 0.26 -6.14
C VAL A 564 -33.23 -0.87 -6.82
N TYR A 565 -32.64 -2.06 -6.90
CA TYR A 565 -33.28 -3.21 -7.55
C TYR A 565 -34.58 -3.62 -6.84
N LEU A 566 -34.56 -3.65 -5.50
CA LEU A 566 -35.73 -3.92 -4.67
C LEU A 566 -36.82 -2.86 -4.84
N THR A 567 -36.43 -1.58 -4.94
CA THR A 567 -37.37 -0.48 -5.15
C THR A 567 -38.12 -0.65 -6.47
N VAL A 568 -37.39 -0.97 -7.54
CA VAL A 568 -37.99 -1.22 -8.86
C VAL A 568 -38.93 -2.43 -8.80
N VAL A 569 -38.51 -3.55 -8.22
CA VAL A 569 -39.38 -4.72 -8.04
C VAL A 569 -40.65 -4.38 -7.26
N ALA A 570 -40.51 -3.69 -6.13
CA ALA A 570 -41.64 -3.35 -5.27
C ALA A 570 -42.65 -2.44 -5.97
N VAL A 571 -42.18 -1.39 -6.68
CA VAL A 571 -43.06 -0.46 -7.40
C VAL A 571 -43.74 -1.16 -8.57
N LEU A 572 -43.03 -2.00 -9.32
CA LEU A 572 -43.63 -2.80 -10.41
C LEU A 572 -44.67 -3.78 -9.85
N HIS A 573 -44.36 -4.46 -8.75
CA HIS A 573 -45.29 -5.35 -8.09
C HIS A 573 -46.57 -4.61 -7.68
N ILE A 574 -46.45 -3.49 -6.95
CA ILE A 574 -47.60 -2.65 -6.54
C ILE A 574 -48.42 -2.19 -7.74
N SER A 575 -47.75 -1.78 -8.82
CA SER A 575 -48.42 -1.30 -10.04
C SER A 575 -49.22 -2.42 -10.73
N THR A 576 -48.69 -3.65 -10.72
CA THR A 576 -49.41 -4.83 -11.26
C THR A 576 -50.43 -5.40 -10.30
N SER A 577 -50.22 -5.25 -8.98
CA SER A 577 -51.06 -5.80 -7.94
C SER A 577 -52.20 -4.88 -7.57
N ASN A 578 -52.27 -3.63 -8.05
CA ASN A 578 -53.37 -2.70 -7.78
C ASN A 578 -54.71 -3.32 -8.22
N TRP A 579 -55.35 -3.91 -7.21
CA TRP A 579 -56.72 -4.36 -7.07
C TRP A 579 -57.72 -3.50 -7.85
N GLY A 580 -58.53 -4.13 -8.71
CA GLY A 580 -59.99 -4.02 -8.67
C GLY A 580 -60.69 -2.66 -8.56
N LEU A 581 -60.07 -1.53 -8.89
CA LEU A 581 -60.72 -0.20 -8.90
C LEU A 581 -61.30 0.20 -10.27
N ASN A 582 -61.56 -0.79 -11.12
CA ASN A 582 -62.45 -0.68 -12.29
C ASN A 582 -63.80 -1.41 -12.05
N GLY A 583 -64.12 -1.73 -10.79
CA GLY A 583 -65.33 -2.44 -10.41
C GLY A 583 -65.88 -1.99 -9.06
N LEU A 584 -66.17 -0.70 -8.93
CA LEU A 584 -67.14 -0.13 -7.97
C LEU A 584 -67.85 1.05 -8.62
#